data_AF-A0A9W7A510-F1
#
_entry.id   AF-A0A9W7A510-F1
#
_cell.length_a   1.000
_cell.length_b   1.000
_cell.length_c   1.000
_cell.angle_alpha   90.00
_cell.angle_beta   90.00
_cell.angle_gamma   90.00
#
_symmetry.space_group_name_H-M   'P 1'
#
loop_
_entity.id
_entity.type
_entity.pdbx_description
1 polymer ?
#
loop_
_entity_poly.entity_id
_entity_poly.type
_entity_poly.pdbx_seq_one_letter_code
_entity_poly.pdbx_strand_id
1 'polypeptide(L)'
;MNSSPSPLGLDGLFVPLSISPPPPPPVAHSDTAPSSEQLRATHTIDLPAIGYNFSYVASHAAEQRCSVMAVVKADAYGHGSVRTAKYLLEKHGCTAFAVATLEEAITLRQGGISYPPCRVLVLGAPVGYPECFDLYLHYRIEVMMSGMETVRSFLSWAEDGNKRREAQVQHMSADTKAQSKNPNPSSQTIATARIGSAATLSNVEGEALKGELRRIMSKKDNRVINPEGLEKKTTTNKPEDSKNPTANPLDPNPPKKEKEIFRGLEHAASVSRMKDTHKGAMRASPTSSPVPTSQTRKTGQKEITKEARQKRVRYHIMVDTDTGMGRLGFTPETDDSTDTIKELYMAELNERPIEFYGLCTHMAEACNESDFTLEQMERFKVLLGRVREGGVGIPTVHTDNSAALLTSRLKHFDPVILDQDSYNSRGFVRCGGAVYGQRPAFPDLKECSTLSAAVGNVMLVKKGDTVGYDRTWVAKRDSLIATLGLGFADGYPREMGGYPIVGNVCMDMLMVDVTTTPEGGG
;
A
#
# COMPACT_ATOMS: atom_id res chain seq x y z
N MET A 1 -0.87 -61.09 -42.73
CA MET A 1 -0.85 -59.64 -42.46
C MET A 1 -0.66 -59.45 -40.97
N ASN A 2 0.59 -59.33 -40.52
CA ASN A 2 1.02 -58.97 -39.17
C ASN A 2 2.55 -58.92 -39.15
N SER A 3 3.09 -58.19 -38.17
CA SER A 3 4.49 -57.95 -37.79
C SER A 3 5.27 -56.85 -38.53
N SER A 4 5.45 -55.76 -37.78
CA SER A 4 6.27 -54.56 -37.97
C SER A 4 7.75 -54.81 -38.31
N PRO A 5 8.37 -53.99 -39.18
CA PRO A 5 9.80 -53.77 -39.19
C PRO A 5 10.18 -52.64 -38.20
N SER A 6 11.21 -52.90 -37.40
CA SER A 6 11.85 -51.95 -36.48
C SER A 6 12.42 -50.72 -37.21
N PRO A 7 12.34 -49.50 -36.66
CA PRO A 7 13.07 -48.37 -37.23
C PRO A 7 14.55 -48.44 -36.86
N LEU A 8 15.38 -48.29 -37.88
CA LEU A 8 16.83 -48.08 -37.83
C LEU A 8 17.19 -46.92 -36.89
N GLY A 9 18.23 -47.13 -36.10
CA GLY A 9 18.73 -46.18 -35.11
C GLY A 9 19.20 -44.86 -35.72
N LEU A 10 18.80 -43.77 -35.06
CA LEU A 10 19.30 -42.41 -35.25
C LEU A 10 20.08 -41.93 -34.01
N ASP A 11 20.74 -42.84 -33.29
CA ASP A 11 21.58 -42.50 -32.12
C ASP A 11 23.01 -42.08 -32.52
N GLY A 12 23.14 -41.25 -33.57
CA GLY A 12 24.45 -40.93 -34.15
C GLY A 12 24.69 -39.49 -34.59
N LEU A 13 23.77 -38.54 -34.33
CA LEU A 13 23.87 -37.20 -34.93
C LEU A 13 23.47 -36.06 -33.98
N PHE A 14 23.83 -36.13 -32.70
CA PHE A 14 23.91 -34.93 -31.86
C PHE A 14 25.10 -35.03 -30.90
N VAL A 15 26.18 -34.32 -31.23
CA VAL A 15 27.23 -34.00 -30.26
C VAL A 15 26.77 -32.74 -29.53
N PRO A 16 26.41 -32.78 -28.25
CA PRO A 16 26.14 -31.57 -27.50
C PRO A 16 27.46 -30.80 -27.38
N LEU A 17 27.54 -29.63 -28.01
CA LEU A 17 28.61 -28.66 -27.75
C LEU A 17 28.43 -28.13 -26.32
N SER A 18 28.99 -28.84 -25.34
CA SER A 18 29.19 -28.30 -24.00
C SER A 18 30.33 -27.28 -24.07
N ILE A 19 30.00 -26.06 -24.50
CA ILE A 19 30.86 -24.91 -24.31
C ILE A 19 30.70 -24.54 -22.84
N SER A 20 31.62 -25.00 -21.99
CA SER A 20 31.72 -24.46 -20.65
C SER A 20 31.97 -22.96 -20.77
N PRO A 21 31.18 -22.09 -20.12
CA PRO A 21 31.44 -20.66 -20.14
C PRO A 21 32.88 -20.44 -19.65
N PRO A 22 33.64 -19.53 -20.28
CA PRO A 22 34.96 -19.18 -19.77
C PRO A 22 34.82 -18.78 -18.30
N PRO A 23 35.80 -19.10 -17.44
CA PRO A 23 35.77 -18.64 -16.06
C PRO A 23 35.59 -17.12 -16.07
N PRO A 24 34.74 -16.57 -15.19
CA PRO A 24 34.52 -15.14 -15.14
C PRO A 24 35.88 -14.45 -15.00
N PRO A 25 36.09 -13.32 -15.71
CA PRO A 25 37.33 -12.57 -15.55
C PRO A 25 37.52 -12.25 -14.06
N PRO A 26 38.78 -12.24 -13.57
CA PRO A 26 39.04 -11.85 -12.19
C PRO A 26 38.35 -10.51 -11.94
N VAL A 27 37.44 -10.49 -10.97
CA VAL A 27 36.76 -9.27 -10.55
C VAL A 27 37.86 -8.34 -10.06
N ALA A 28 38.20 -7.34 -10.88
CA ALA A 28 39.02 -6.24 -10.44
C ALA A 28 38.20 -5.54 -9.37
N HIS A 29 38.51 -5.82 -8.10
CA HIS A 29 38.03 -5.07 -6.96
C HIS A 29 38.68 -3.68 -7.00
N SER A 30 38.23 -2.82 -7.91
CA SER A 30 38.28 -1.39 -7.63
C SER A 30 37.08 -1.10 -6.75
N ASP A 31 37.32 -0.95 -5.44
CA ASP A 31 36.31 -0.55 -4.43
C ASP A 31 35.69 0.83 -4.68
N THR A 32 36.04 1.48 -5.80
CA THR A 32 35.46 2.73 -6.25
C THR A 32 34.27 2.43 -7.15
N ALA A 33 33.06 2.68 -6.66
CA ALA A 33 31.88 2.75 -7.50
C ALA A 33 32.17 3.67 -8.71
N PRO A 34 31.71 3.33 -9.92
CA PRO A 34 31.89 4.18 -11.09
C PRO A 34 31.37 5.60 -10.82
N SER A 35 32.07 6.60 -11.35
CA SER A 35 31.59 7.99 -11.23
C SER A 35 30.24 8.13 -11.93
N SER A 36 29.44 9.13 -11.54
CA SER A 36 28.12 9.36 -12.17
C SER A 36 28.20 9.55 -13.69
N GLU A 37 29.35 10.04 -14.20
CA GLU A 37 29.62 10.20 -15.63
C GLU A 37 29.88 8.88 -16.37
N GLN A 38 30.17 7.80 -15.64
CA GLN A 38 30.42 6.46 -16.19
C GLN A 38 29.17 5.56 -16.17
N LEU A 39 28.07 6.02 -15.57
CA LEU A 39 26.83 5.26 -15.49
C LEU A 39 26.00 5.43 -16.77
N ARG A 40 25.48 4.30 -17.27
CA ARG A 40 24.63 4.26 -18.48
C ARG A 40 23.34 5.10 -18.31
N ALA A 41 22.69 4.95 -17.15
CA ALA A 41 21.54 5.75 -16.73
C ALA A 41 21.52 5.87 -15.20
N THR A 42 20.93 6.96 -14.70
CA THR A 42 20.85 7.27 -13.27
C THR A 42 19.46 7.79 -12.91
N HIS A 43 18.89 7.28 -11.82
CA HIS A 43 17.72 7.85 -11.17
C HIS A 43 18.17 8.51 -9.86
N THR A 44 18.21 9.84 -9.85
CA THR A 44 18.67 10.64 -8.72
C THR A 44 17.48 11.07 -7.88
N ILE A 45 17.55 10.88 -6.56
CA ILE A 45 16.48 11.20 -5.62
C ILE A 45 16.87 12.40 -4.75
N ASP A 46 16.02 13.44 -4.73
CA ASP A 46 16.16 14.62 -3.88
C ASP A 46 15.36 14.45 -2.58
N LEU A 47 16.03 13.96 -1.54
CA LEU A 47 15.41 13.81 -0.21
C LEU A 47 14.96 15.15 0.41
N PRO A 48 15.73 16.25 0.34
CA PRO A 48 15.24 17.57 0.73
C PRO A 48 13.93 18.00 0.05
N ALA A 49 13.75 17.71 -1.25
CA ALA A 49 12.49 17.98 -1.95
C ALA A 49 11.33 17.14 -1.39
N ILE A 50 11.56 15.83 -1.17
CA ILE A 50 10.60 14.95 -0.50
C ILE A 50 10.23 15.49 0.89
N GLY A 51 11.23 15.95 1.65
CA GLY A 51 11.04 16.53 2.98
C GLY A 51 10.21 17.81 2.95
N TYR A 52 10.49 18.71 2.00
CA TYR A 52 9.69 19.92 1.78
C TYR A 52 8.23 19.56 1.48
N ASN A 53 7.99 18.64 0.55
CA ASN A 53 6.66 18.20 0.16
C ASN A 53 5.91 17.53 1.33
N PHE A 54 6.59 16.71 2.12
CA PHE A 54 6.02 16.12 3.34
C PHE A 54 5.59 17.20 4.34
N SER A 55 6.45 18.19 4.62
CA SER A 55 6.10 19.30 5.51
C SER A 55 4.92 20.12 4.99
N TYR A 56 4.85 20.33 3.67
CA TYR A 56 3.71 21.01 3.02
C TYR A 56 2.41 20.22 3.24
N VAL A 57 2.42 18.91 2.98
CA VAL A 57 1.27 18.04 3.25
C VAL A 57 0.90 18.04 4.74
N ALA A 58 1.90 18.00 5.62
CA ALA A 58 1.69 18.01 7.06
C ALA A 58 1.07 19.31 7.59
N SER A 59 1.39 20.47 7.01
CA SER A 59 0.74 21.73 7.39
C SER A 59 -0.74 21.72 7.04
N HIS A 60 -1.10 21.24 5.85
CA HIS A 60 -2.51 21.13 5.42
C HIS A 60 -3.29 20.11 6.27
N ALA A 61 -2.66 18.99 6.64
CA ALA A 61 -3.27 18.02 7.55
C ALA A 61 -3.51 18.63 8.94
N ALA A 62 -2.56 19.41 9.45
CA ALA A 62 -2.67 20.07 10.75
C ALA A 62 -3.81 21.10 10.80
N GLU A 63 -4.09 21.81 9.69
CA GLU A 63 -5.26 22.69 9.58
C GLU A 63 -6.59 21.95 9.76
N GLN A 64 -6.61 20.65 9.46
CA GLN A 64 -7.74 19.74 9.69
C GLN A 64 -7.62 18.93 10.98
N ARG A 65 -6.70 19.31 11.89
CA ARG A 65 -6.39 18.59 13.15
C ARG A 65 -5.99 17.12 12.96
N CYS A 66 -5.33 16.83 11.84
CA CYS A 66 -4.92 15.48 11.46
C CYS A 66 -3.41 15.33 11.40
N SER A 67 -2.96 14.08 11.51
CA SER A 67 -1.59 13.68 11.28
C SER A 67 -1.41 13.07 9.89
N VAL A 68 -0.19 13.12 9.35
CA VAL A 68 0.13 12.46 8.08
C VAL A 68 0.67 11.07 8.35
N MET A 69 0.10 10.08 7.66
CA MET A 69 0.69 8.78 7.45
C MET A 69 1.33 8.77 6.05
N ALA A 70 2.67 8.77 6.01
CA ALA A 70 3.42 8.81 4.75
C ALA A 70 3.32 7.45 4.03
N VAL A 71 2.79 7.46 2.80
CA VAL A 71 2.67 6.24 2.00
C VAL A 71 4.00 6.02 1.26
N VAL A 72 4.70 4.94 1.61
CA VAL A 72 6.03 4.56 1.08
C VAL A 72 5.97 3.22 0.34
N LYS A 73 4.79 2.82 -0.15
CA LYS A 73 4.58 1.63 -1.00
C LYS A 73 5.31 1.75 -2.34
N ALA A 74 5.44 0.63 -3.05
CA ALA A 74 6.14 0.50 -4.31
C ALA A 74 7.55 1.10 -4.25
N ASP A 75 8.28 0.74 -3.19
CA ASP A 75 9.59 1.29 -2.85
C ASP A 75 9.61 2.84 -2.78
N ALA A 76 8.67 3.43 -2.04
CA ALA A 76 8.42 4.88 -2.04
C ALA A 76 8.21 5.43 -3.47
N TYR A 77 7.35 4.77 -4.25
CA TYR A 77 7.10 5.12 -5.64
C TYR A 77 8.39 5.19 -6.47
N GLY A 78 9.30 4.24 -6.24
CA GLY A 78 10.63 4.16 -6.87
C GLY A 78 11.71 5.08 -6.28
N HIS A 79 11.45 5.79 -5.18
CA HIS A 79 12.41 6.72 -4.56
C HIS A 79 13.27 6.07 -3.45
N GLY A 80 13.05 4.79 -3.14
CA GLY A 80 13.74 4.07 -2.08
C GLY A 80 13.02 4.21 -0.73
N SER A 81 12.22 3.20 -0.40
CA SER A 81 11.32 3.16 0.78
C SER A 81 12.04 3.32 2.11
N VAL A 82 13.04 2.50 2.39
CA VAL A 82 13.78 2.52 3.66
C VAL A 82 14.50 3.86 3.87
N ARG A 83 15.19 4.34 2.83
CA ARG A 83 15.94 5.61 2.88
C ARG A 83 14.98 6.79 3.10
N THR A 84 13.88 6.83 2.34
CA THR A 84 12.85 7.86 2.47
C THR A 84 12.20 7.85 3.85
N ALA A 85 11.78 6.68 4.34
CA ALA A 85 11.13 6.57 5.65
C ALA A 85 12.06 7.00 6.79
N LYS A 86 13.34 6.61 6.76
CA LYS A 86 14.34 7.07 7.74
C LYS A 86 14.52 8.59 7.69
N TYR A 87 14.67 9.15 6.49
CA TYR A 87 14.83 10.58 6.32
C TYR A 87 13.62 11.37 6.88
N LEU A 88 12.39 10.94 6.55
CA LEU A 88 11.17 11.58 7.05
C LEU A 88 11.00 11.43 8.57
N LEU A 89 11.38 10.28 9.15
CA LEU A 89 11.39 10.07 10.59
C LEU A 89 12.39 11.02 11.28
N GLU A 90 13.64 11.02 10.83
CA GLU A 90 14.75 11.73 11.49
C GLU A 90 14.67 13.25 11.30
N LYS A 91 14.25 13.72 10.12
CA LYS A 91 14.27 15.15 9.77
C LYS A 91 12.91 15.84 9.90
N HIS A 92 11.82 15.09 9.79
CA HIS A 92 10.46 15.64 9.80
C HIS A 92 9.55 15.03 10.87
N GLY A 93 10.06 14.12 11.71
CA GLY A 93 9.30 13.53 12.82
C GLY A 93 8.15 12.61 12.38
N CYS A 94 8.17 12.10 11.15
CA CYS A 94 7.11 11.21 10.66
C CYS A 94 7.18 9.84 11.38
N THR A 95 6.16 9.50 12.15
CA THR A 95 6.08 8.22 12.89
C THR A 95 5.01 7.27 12.38
N ALA A 96 4.38 7.56 11.25
CA ALA A 96 3.32 6.73 10.67
C ALA A 96 3.57 6.51 9.18
N PHE A 97 3.73 5.25 8.79
CA PHE A 97 4.01 4.84 7.42
C PHE A 97 2.96 3.86 6.93
N ALA A 98 2.71 3.88 5.62
CA ALA A 98 1.86 2.92 4.96
C ALA A 98 2.54 2.31 3.73
N VAL A 99 2.34 1.01 3.55
CA VAL A 99 2.85 0.23 2.40
C VAL A 99 1.72 -0.58 1.76
N ALA A 100 1.93 -1.19 0.59
CA ALA A 100 0.91 -2.01 -0.05
C ALA A 100 0.90 -3.43 0.48
N THR A 101 2.06 -3.96 0.84
CA THR A 101 2.26 -5.40 1.10
C THR A 101 2.98 -5.67 2.42
N LEU A 102 2.83 -6.90 2.94
CA LEU A 102 3.52 -7.33 4.15
C LEU A 102 5.05 -7.33 3.96
N GLU A 103 5.53 -7.70 2.78
CA GLU A 103 6.95 -7.76 2.43
C GLU A 103 7.60 -6.37 2.49
N GLU A 104 6.92 -5.35 1.97
CA GLU A 104 7.38 -3.96 2.10
C GLU A 104 7.43 -3.51 3.56
N ALA A 105 6.44 -3.91 4.37
CA ALA A 105 6.41 -3.56 5.79
C ALA A 105 7.56 -4.23 6.56
N ILE A 106 7.84 -5.50 6.27
CA ILE A 106 9.00 -6.23 6.82
C ILE A 106 10.30 -5.56 6.37
N THR A 107 10.39 -5.14 5.11
CA THR A 107 11.54 -4.42 4.56
C THR A 107 11.80 -3.12 5.33
N LEU A 108 10.76 -2.34 5.65
CA LEU A 108 10.90 -1.15 6.50
C LEU A 108 11.39 -1.50 7.92
N ARG A 109 10.82 -2.55 8.52
CA ARG A 109 11.19 -2.98 9.88
C ARG A 109 12.64 -3.43 9.95
N GLN A 110 13.09 -4.27 9.02
CA GLN A 110 14.48 -4.69 8.88
C GLN A 110 15.40 -3.52 8.51
N GLY A 111 14.87 -2.55 7.77
CA GLY A 111 15.52 -1.29 7.43
C GLY A 111 15.68 -0.31 8.59
N GLY A 112 15.21 -0.64 9.80
CA GLY A 112 15.39 0.18 11.02
C GLY A 112 14.23 1.11 11.36
N ILE A 113 13.08 1.00 10.69
CA ILE A 113 11.85 1.70 11.10
C ILE A 113 11.23 0.92 12.26
N SER A 114 11.68 1.16 13.50
CA SER A 114 11.31 0.35 14.68
C SER A 114 10.00 0.77 15.35
N TYR A 115 9.31 -0.20 15.97
CA TYR A 115 8.14 0.04 16.80
C TYR A 115 8.47 -0.22 18.29
N PRO A 116 8.01 0.63 19.22
CA PRO A 116 7.59 2.03 19.04
C PRO A 116 8.78 2.95 18.65
N PRO A 117 8.54 4.18 18.15
CA PRO A 117 7.24 4.84 17.97
C PRO A 117 6.60 4.63 16.59
N CYS A 118 7.29 4.02 15.62
CA CYS A 118 6.83 4.02 14.23
C CYS A 118 5.73 2.99 13.96
N ARG A 119 4.56 3.48 13.52
CA ARG A 119 3.44 2.67 13.00
C ARG A 119 3.68 2.35 11.52
N VAL A 120 3.39 1.12 11.12
CA VAL A 120 3.49 0.65 9.74
C VAL A 120 2.21 -0.11 9.40
N LEU A 121 1.39 0.48 8.54
CA LEU A 121 0.13 -0.09 8.08
C LEU A 121 0.30 -0.72 6.70
N VAL A 122 -0.10 -1.97 6.54
CA VAL A 122 -0.26 -2.60 5.22
C VAL A 122 -1.64 -2.26 4.70
N LEU A 123 -1.73 -1.58 3.56
CA LEU A 123 -3.00 -1.13 2.98
C LEU A 123 -3.75 -2.23 2.23
N GLY A 124 -3.04 -3.24 1.73
CA GLY A 124 -3.66 -4.39 1.07
C GLY A 124 -4.26 -5.38 2.06
N ALA A 125 -5.19 -6.20 1.58
CA ALA A 125 -5.67 -7.37 2.32
C ALA A 125 -4.49 -8.30 2.67
N PRO A 126 -4.52 -8.99 3.82
CA PRO A 126 -3.47 -9.91 4.21
C PRO A 126 -3.43 -11.09 3.23
N VAL A 127 -2.32 -11.27 2.50
CA VAL A 127 -2.19 -12.36 1.53
C VAL A 127 -1.58 -13.58 2.22
N GLY A 128 -2.16 -14.77 1.97
CA GLY A 128 -1.72 -16.01 2.61
C GLY A 128 -2.18 -16.11 4.07
N TYR A 129 -3.35 -15.56 4.40
CA TYR A 129 -4.00 -15.82 5.68
C TYR A 129 -4.50 -17.28 5.75
N PRO A 130 -4.57 -17.87 6.95
CA PRO A 130 -4.30 -17.24 8.25
C PRO A 130 -2.83 -17.22 8.68
N GLU A 131 -1.93 -17.97 8.03
CA GLU A 131 -0.54 -18.14 8.51
C GLU A 131 0.27 -16.85 8.49
N CYS A 132 0.00 -15.95 7.54
CA CYS A 132 0.70 -14.67 7.45
C CYS A 132 0.54 -13.79 8.70
N PHE A 133 -0.50 -14.00 9.52
CA PHE A 133 -0.73 -13.17 10.72
C PHE A 133 0.44 -13.24 11.71
N ASP A 134 1.11 -14.38 11.85
CA ASP A 134 2.24 -14.49 12.78
C ASP A 134 3.40 -13.53 12.40
N LEU A 135 3.59 -13.24 11.11
CA LEU A 135 4.56 -12.24 10.65
C LEU A 135 4.12 -10.82 10.99
N TYR A 136 2.83 -10.49 10.84
CA TYR A 136 2.30 -9.20 11.29
C TYR A 136 2.53 -8.98 12.79
N LEU A 137 2.30 -10.02 13.59
CA LEU A 137 2.53 -9.96 15.02
C LEU A 137 4.01 -9.80 15.36
N HIS A 138 4.87 -10.64 14.77
CA HIS A 138 6.30 -10.68 15.02
C HIS A 138 6.95 -9.32 14.72
N TYR A 139 6.68 -8.77 13.53
CA TYR A 139 7.25 -7.50 13.07
C TYR A 139 6.48 -6.26 13.54
N ARG A 140 5.42 -6.41 14.35
CA ARG A 140 4.57 -5.30 14.84
C ARG A 140 4.02 -4.44 13.70
N ILE A 141 3.40 -5.09 12.74
CA ILE A 141 2.81 -4.46 11.55
C ILE A 141 1.29 -4.42 11.74
N GLU A 142 0.68 -3.30 11.37
CA GLU A 142 -0.78 -3.13 11.45
C GLU A 142 -1.43 -3.83 10.26
N VAL A 143 -2.48 -4.60 10.54
CA VAL A 143 -3.20 -5.41 9.57
C VAL A 143 -4.44 -4.65 9.11
N MET A 144 -4.65 -4.59 7.80
CA MET A 144 -5.92 -4.13 7.24
C MET A 144 -6.91 -5.28 7.16
N MET A 145 -8.09 -5.11 7.76
CA MET A 145 -9.22 -6.02 7.64
C MET A 145 -10.23 -5.42 6.67
N SER A 146 -10.35 -6.03 5.49
CA SER A 146 -11.15 -5.51 4.39
C SER A 146 -12.38 -6.38 4.04
N GLY A 147 -12.66 -7.42 4.82
CA GLY A 147 -13.81 -8.30 4.57
C GLY A 147 -14.08 -9.32 5.68
N MET A 148 -15.30 -9.84 5.71
CA MET A 148 -15.80 -10.75 6.75
C MET A 148 -14.99 -12.04 6.86
N GLU A 149 -14.63 -12.65 5.74
CA GLU A 149 -13.90 -13.92 5.73
C GLU A 149 -12.52 -13.79 6.39
N THR A 150 -11.81 -12.70 6.07
CA THR A 150 -10.51 -12.38 6.68
C THR A 150 -10.65 -12.16 8.18
N VAL A 151 -11.69 -11.47 8.64
CA VAL A 151 -11.96 -11.25 10.06
C VAL A 151 -12.24 -12.56 10.79
N ARG A 152 -13.14 -13.40 10.26
CA ARG A 152 -13.46 -14.71 10.87
C ARG A 152 -12.22 -15.60 10.95
N SER A 153 -11.44 -15.66 9.88
CA SER A 153 -10.18 -16.43 9.84
C SER A 153 -9.17 -15.90 10.84
N PHE A 154 -9.04 -14.58 10.96
CA PHE A 154 -8.18 -13.92 11.94
C PHE A 154 -8.63 -14.21 13.38
N LEU A 155 -9.93 -14.11 13.66
CA LEU A 155 -10.47 -14.42 14.98
C LEU A 155 -10.23 -15.90 15.32
N SER A 156 -10.50 -16.85 14.43
CA SER A 156 -10.12 -18.24 14.71
C SER A 156 -8.60 -18.37 14.98
N TRP A 157 -7.76 -17.75 14.15
CA TRP A 157 -6.30 -17.82 14.29
C TRP A 157 -5.78 -17.23 15.61
N ALA A 158 -6.29 -16.06 16.01
CA ALA A 158 -5.82 -15.33 17.18
C ALA A 158 -6.24 -16.00 18.50
N GLU A 159 -7.34 -16.75 18.50
CA GLU A 159 -7.77 -17.56 19.65
C GLU A 159 -6.85 -18.76 19.85
N ASP A 160 -6.56 -19.49 18.77
CA ASP A 160 -5.69 -20.67 18.82
C ASP A 160 -4.21 -20.31 18.99
N GLY A 161 -3.79 -19.10 18.62
CA GLY A 161 -2.41 -18.64 18.73
C GLY A 161 -1.88 -18.62 20.17
N ASN A 162 -2.73 -18.37 21.16
CA ASN A 162 -2.32 -18.46 22.57
C ASN A 162 -2.04 -19.91 22.98
N LYS A 163 -2.90 -20.85 22.55
CA LYS A 163 -2.70 -22.29 22.76
C LYS A 163 -1.44 -22.79 22.04
N ARG A 164 -1.21 -22.35 20.79
CA ARG A 164 0.00 -22.68 20.00
C ARG A 164 1.28 -22.19 20.69
N ARG A 165 1.29 -20.95 21.19
CA ARG A 165 2.44 -20.38 21.92
C ARG A 165 2.69 -21.06 23.26
N GLU A 166 1.63 -21.35 24.03
CA GLU A 166 1.74 -22.10 25.28
C GLU A 166 2.25 -23.53 25.05
N ALA A 167 1.78 -24.20 24.00
CA ALA A 167 2.24 -25.53 23.62
C ALA A 167 3.72 -25.52 23.18
N GLN A 168 4.17 -24.54 22.39
CA GLN A 168 5.58 -24.40 22.01
C GLN A 168 6.49 -24.16 23.24
N VAL A 169 6.08 -23.30 24.18
CA VAL A 169 6.84 -23.05 25.42
C VAL A 169 6.91 -24.31 26.30
N GLN A 170 5.82 -25.09 26.39
CA GLN A 170 5.80 -26.35 27.14
C GLN A 170 6.67 -27.42 26.48
N HIS A 171 6.67 -27.53 25.16
CA HIS A 171 7.49 -28.50 24.42
C HIS A 171 8.99 -28.18 24.57
N MET A 172 9.38 -26.91 24.43
CA MET A 172 10.77 -26.47 24.65
C MET A 172 11.21 -26.67 26.11
N SER A 173 10.31 -26.49 27.08
CA SER A 173 10.59 -26.77 28.49
C SER A 173 10.74 -28.27 28.77
N ALA A 174 10.02 -29.12 28.04
CA ALA A 174 10.14 -30.58 28.11
C ALA A 174 11.44 -31.07 27.47
N ASP A 175 11.84 -30.50 26.33
CA ASP A 175 13.11 -30.82 25.65
C ASP A 175 14.32 -30.36 26.48
N THR A 176 14.24 -29.19 27.11
CA THR A 176 15.27 -28.72 28.05
C THR A 176 15.36 -29.64 29.29
N LYS A 177 14.23 -30.18 29.78
CA LYS A 177 14.20 -31.18 30.86
C LYS A 177 14.68 -32.57 30.40
N ALA A 178 14.48 -32.94 29.14
CA ALA A 178 14.99 -34.19 28.56
C ALA A 178 16.52 -34.12 28.37
N GLN A 179 17.05 -32.98 27.93
CA GLN A 179 18.50 -32.73 27.86
C GLN A 179 19.15 -32.63 29.25
N SER A 180 18.45 -32.11 30.27
CA SER A 180 18.92 -32.09 31.66
C SER A 180 18.96 -33.49 32.33
N LYS A 181 18.35 -34.52 31.73
CA LYS A 181 18.30 -35.89 32.29
C LYS A 181 19.35 -36.84 31.72
N ASN A 182 20.23 -36.36 30.84
CA ASN A 182 21.33 -37.16 30.29
C ASN A 182 22.68 -36.46 30.53
N PRO A 183 23.34 -36.67 31.68
CA PRO A 183 24.62 -36.03 31.95
C PRO A 183 25.71 -36.81 31.20
N ASN A 184 26.14 -36.31 30.05
CA ASN A 184 27.32 -36.84 29.39
C ASN A 184 28.58 -36.26 30.07
N PRO A 185 29.49 -37.08 30.62
CA PRO A 185 30.61 -36.60 31.43
C PRO A 185 31.84 -36.32 30.57
N SER A 186 31.89 -35.16 29.91
CA SER A 186 33.17 -34.66 29.36
C SER A 186 33.09 -33.19 29.00
N SER A 187 33.31 -32.32 29.98
CA SER A 187 33.96 -31.00 29.85
C SER A 187 33.78 -30.18 31.13
N GLN A 188 34.64 -30.45 32.12
CA GLN A 188 34.90 -29.47 33.17
C GLN A 188 36.10 -28.62 32.76
N THR A 189 35.86 -27.38 32.37
CA THR A 189 36.77 -26.26 32.70
C THR A 189 35.93 -25.00 32.92
N ILE A 190 35.63 -24.79 34.20
CA ILE A 190 35.45 -23.57 35.00
C ILE A 190 34.85 -22.30 34.34
N ALA A 191 33.73 -21.91 34.95
CA ALA A 191 32.93 -20.70 34.81
C ALA A 191 33.57 -19.39 35.30
N THR A 192 33.11 -18.26 34.74
CA THR A 192 32.58 -17.03 35.41
C THR A 192 32.24 -16.02 34.28
N ALA A 193 31.14 -15.27 34.17
CA ALA A 193 29.95 -15.02 34.97
C ALA A 193 28.84 -14.38 34.10
N ARG A 194 27.58 -14.79 34.36
CA ARG A 194 26.31 -14.03 34.45
C ARG A 194 25.81 -13.06 33.35
N ILE A 195 24.53 -13.34 32.99
CA ILE A 195 23.41 -12.49 32.52
C ILE A 195 23.26 -12.31 31.01
N GLY A 196 22.13 -12.84 30.49
CA GLY A 196 21.66 -12.56 29.12
C GLY A 196 20.59 -13.50 28.55
N SER A 197 19.68 -14.06 29.36
CA SER A 197 18.58 -14.91 28.85
C SER A 197 17.46 -14.04 28.24
N ALA A 198 17.64 -13.62 27.00
CA ALA A 198 16.59 -13.07 26.13
C ALA A 198 16.97 -13.10 24.64
N ALA A 199 18.27 -13.07 24.31
CA ALA A 199 18.75 -12.91 22.92
C ALA A 199 18.86 -14.24 22.13
N THR A 200 18.93 -15.38 22.79
CA THR A 200 19.14 -16.68 22.10
C THR A 200 17.84 -17.30 21.59
N LEU A 201 16.71 -17.00 22.23
CA LEU A 201 15.38 -17.47 21.81
C LEU A 201 14.84 -16.70 20.60
N SER A 202 15.16 -15.40 20.47
CA SER A 202 14.74 -14.58 19.33
C SER A 202 15.38 -14.99 18.00
N ASN A 203 16.57 -15.58 18.02
CA ASN A 203 17.29 -15.94 16.80
C ASN A 203 16.75 -17.22 16.15
N VAL A 204 16.29 -18.19 16.93
CA VAL A 204 15.74 -19.46 16.40
C VAL A 204 14.35 -19.26 15.82
N GLU A 205 13.48 -18.50 16.50
CA GLU A 205 12.17 -18.10 15.97
C GLU A 205 12.32 -17.22 14.71
N GLY A 206 13.31 -16.31 14.71
CA GLY A 206 13.61 -15.46 13.57
C GLY A 206 14.02 -16.25 12.32
N GLU A 207 14.83 -17.31 12.44
CA GLU A 207 15.23 -18.13 11.28
C GLU A 207 14.09 -18.98 10.71
N ALA A 208 13.20 -19.51 11.56
CA ALA A 208 12.01 -20.22 11.12
C ALA A 208 11.03 -19.30 10.38
N LEU A 209 10.80 -18.08 10.89
CA LEU A 209 9.97 -17.06 10.25
C LEU A 209 10.60 -16.51 8.95
N LYS A 210 11.93 -16.39 8.87
CA LYS A 210 12.64 -16.11 7.61
C LYS A 210 12.46 -17.25 6.61
N GLY A 211 12.39 -18.50 7.06
CA GLY A 211 12.06 -19.67 6.24
C GLY A 211 10.66 -19.58 5.64
N GLU A 212 9.65 -19.23 6.45
CA GLU A 212 8.28 -19.05 5.96
C GLU A 212 8.15 -17.82 5.05
N LEU A 213 8.88 -16.73 5.34
CA LEU A 213 8.97 -15.57 4.44
C LEU A 213 9.50 -15.99 3.06
N ARG A 214 10.58 -16.78 3.01
CA ARG A 214 11.11 -17.34 1.76
C ARG A 214 10.08 -18.22 1.05
N ARG A 215 9.29 -19.00 1.78
CA ARG A 215 8.24 -19.89 1.25
C ARG A 215 7.04 -19.12 0.67
N ILE A 216 6.63 -18.04 1.33
CA ILE A 216 5.57 -17.15 0.85
C ILE A 216 6.06 -16.42 -0.40
N MET A 217 7.30 -15.92 -0.38
CA MET A 217 7.94 -15.27 -1.53
C MET A 217 8.07 -16.21 -2.74
N SER A 218 8.50 -17.46 -2.54
CA SER A 218 8.67 -18.42 -3.64
C SER A 218 7.36 -18.85 -4.30
N LYS A 219 6.22 -18.74 -3.62
CA LYS A 219 4.89 -19.02 -4.21
C LYS A 219 4.45 -17.94 -5.20
N LYS A 220 5.08 -16.75 -5.18
CA LYS A 220 4.76 -15.63 -6.08
C LYS A 220 5.52 -15.72 -7.41
N ASP A 221 6.73 -16.27 -7.40
CA ASP A 221 7.56 -16.44 -8.61
C ASP A 221 7.02 -17.49 -9.60
N ASN A 222 6.10 -18.36 -9.18
CA ASN A 222 5.46 -19.36 -10.05
C ASN A 222 4.22 -18.87 -10.81
N ARG A 223 3.96 -17.55 -10.86
CA ARG A 223 2.99 -16.94 -11.81
C ARG A 223 3.73 -16.19 -12.91
N VAL A 224 4.60 -16.89 -13.63
CA VAL A 224 5.03 -16.44 -14.97
C VAL A 224 3.89 -16.75 -15.93
N ILE A 225 3.29 -15.70 -16.48
CA ILE A 225 2.38 -15.80 -17.63
C ILE A 225 3.21 -16.32 -18.79
N ASN A 226 2.89 -17.51 -19.28
CA ASN A 226 3.49 -18.08 -20.49
C ASN A 226 2.79 -17.44 -21.71
N PRO A 227 3.45 -16.63 -22.55
CA PRO A 227 2.79 -15.89 -23.62
C PRO A 227 2.80 -16.64 -24.96
N GLU A 228 2.54 -17.96 -24.97
CA GLU A 228 2.43 -18.75 -26.19
C GLU A 228 1.23 -19.70 -26.12
N GLY A 229 0.16 -19.37 -26.85
CA GLY A 229 -1.01 -20.24 -26.94
C GLY A 229 -2.31 -19.56 -27.38
N LEU A 230 -2.29 -18.73 -28.44
CA LEU A 230 -3.51 -18.46 -29.20
C LEU A 230 -3.26 -18.71 -30.70
N GLU A 231 -3.42 -19.98 -31.07
CA GLU A 231 -3.58 -20.36 -32.48
C GLU A 231 -4.88 -19.81 -33.04
N LYS A 232 -4.75 -19.11 -34.18
CA LYS A 232 -5.84 -18.68 -35.05
C LYS A 232 -6.63 -19.90 -35.54
N LYS A 233 -7.95 -19.92 -35.29
CA LYS A 233 -8.89 -20.69 -36.11
C LYS A 233 -9.58 -19.76 -37.10
N THR A 234 -9.15 -19.88 -38.35
CA THR A 234 -9.83 -19.40 -39.56
C THR A 234 -10.90 -20.39 -40.02
N THR A 235 -12.11 -19.91 -40.31
CA THR A 235 -13.07 -20.48 -41.28
C THR A 235 -14.01 -19.35 -41.72
N THR A 236 -13.77 -18.68 -42.86
CA THR A 236 -14.37 -18.91 -44.21
C THR A 236 -15.89 -18.69 -44.30
N ASN A 237 -16.35 -17.54 -44.85
CA ASN A 237 -16.88 -17.41 -46.23
C ASN A 237 -17.73 -16.12 -46.45
N LYS A 238 -17.17 -15.22 -47.29
CA LYS A 238 -17.69 -14.52 -48.49
C LYS A 238 -19.11 -13.87 -48.58
N PRO A 239 -19.29 -12.89 -49.51
CA PRO A 239 -20.05 -11.64 -49.31
C PRO A 239 -21.24 -11.45 -50.27
N GLU A 240 -22.04 -10.40 -50.03
CA GLU A 240 -22.93 -9.63 -50.96
C GLU A 240 -23.92 -8.81 -50.07
N ASP A 241 -24.46 -7.62 -50.34
CA ASP A 241 -24.33 -6.64 -51.41
C ASP A 241 -25.04 -5.33 -50.98
N SER A 242 -24.56 -4.19 -51.48
CA SER A 242 -25.34 -3.00 -51.86
C SER A 242 -25.91 -1.96 -50.84
N LYS A 243 -25.61 -0.69 -51.19
CA LYS A 243 -26.40 0.57 -51.11
C LYS A 243 -26.27 1.51 -49.89
N ASN A 244 -25.57 2.62 -50.14
CA ASN A 244 -25.80 3.96 -49.58
C ASN A 244 -27.20 4.49 -50.01
N PRO A 245 -27.88 5.44 -49.31
CA PRO A 245 -27.36 6.83 -49.19
C PRO A 245 -27.81 7.73 -47.99
N THR A 246 -27.05 8.83 -47.81
CA THR A 246 -27.45 10.23 -47.44
C THR A 246 -27.79 10.67 -45.99
N ALA A 247 -27.48 11.95 -45.73
CA ALA A 247 -27.29 12.69 -44.48
C ALA A 247 -28.54 13.28 -43.76
N ASN A 248 -28.37 13.46 -42.42
CA ASN A 248 -28.87 14.49 -41.46
C ASN A 248 -30.38 14.65 -41.12
N PRO A 249 -30.78 15.29 -39.98
CA PRO A 249 -30.14 15.48 -38.64
C PRO A 249 -31.12 15.31 -37.42
N LEU A 250 -30.54 15.29 -36.20
CA LEU A 250 -31.05 15.63 -34.84
C LEU A 250 -32.56 15.55 -34.47
N ASP A 251 -32.88 14.80 -33.40
CA ASP A 251 -33.82 15.24 -32.34
C ASP A 251 -33.55 14.49 -30.99
N PRO A 252 -33.63 15.14 -29.82
CA PRO A 252 -33.27 14.59 -28.52
C PRO A 252 -34.49 14.20 -27.67
N ASN A 253 -34.55 12.96 -27.19
CA ASN A 253 -35.08 12.60 -25.85
C ASN A 253 -35.03 11.08 -25.60
N PRO A 254 -34.64 10.62 -24.39
CA PRO A 254 -34.73 9.22 -24.00
C PRO A 254 -36.14 8.87 -23.46
N PRO A 255 -36.56 7.59 -23.54
CA PRO A 255 -37.85 7.16 -23.01
C PRO A 255 -37.86 7.05 -21.47
N LYS A 256 -38.98 7.49 -20.88
CA LYS A 256 -39.37 7.39 -19.47
C LYS A 256 -39.86 5.97 -19.12
N LYS A 257 -39.42 5.46 -17.96
CA LYS A 257 -40.11 4.60 -16.95
C LYS A 257 -38.99 4.01 -16.07
N GLU A 258 -38.97 4.09 -14.74
CA GLU A 258 -40.05 3.92 -13.78
C GLU A 258 -39.84 4.77 -12.51
N LYS A 259 -40.92 5.46 -12.12
CA LYS A 259 -41.17 5.95 -10.77
C LYS A 259 -41.81 4.82 -9.99
N GLU A 260 -41.24 4.41 -8.87
CA GLU A 260 -41.96 4.11 -7.62
C GLU A 260 -40.94 3.86 -6.51
N ILE A 261 -41.36 4.12 -5.27
CA ILE A 261 -40.59 4.04 -4.02
C ILE A 261 -39.73 5.29 -3.72
N PHE A 262 -40.38 6.43 -3.51
CA PHE A 262 -40.03 7.35 -2.42
C PHE A 262 -41.31 8.10 -2.02
N ARG A 263 -42.02 7.55 -1.04
CA ARG A 263 -43.14 8.21 -0.37
C ARG A 263 -43.08 7.80 1.11
N GLY A 264 -42.55 8.70 1.93
CA GLY A 264 -42.51 8.52 3.37
C GLY A 264 -41.63 9.57 4.04
N LEU A 265 -42.28 10.51 4.74
CA LEU A 265 -41.74 11.42 5.76
C LEU A 265 -41.33 12.83 5.30
N GLU A 266 -42.29 13.57 4.75
CA GLU A 266 -42.53 14.96 5.16
C GLU A 266 -43.76 15.00 6.06
N HIS A 267 -43.57 15.29 7.35
CA HIS A 267 -44.57 15.98 8.16
C HIS A 267 -43.93 16.62 9.40
N ALA A 268 -44.34 17.87 9.63
CA ALA A 268 -44.23 18.67 10.84
C ALA A 268 -42.92 19.46 11.08
N ALA A 269 -42.73 20.49 10.26
CA ALA A 269 -42.22 21.78 10.73
C ALA A 269 -43.29 22.86 10.47
N SER A 270 -43.78 23.52 11.53
CA SER A 270 -44.42 24.86 11.59
C SER A 270 -45.09 24.95 12.99
N VAL A 271 -45.11 26.00 13.82
CA VAL A 271 -44.91 27.46 13.80
C VAL A 271 -44.56 27.81 15.28
N SER A 272 -43.67 28.73 15.67
CA SER A 272 -43.86 30.18 15.55
C SER A 272 -42.60 30.99 15.87
N ARG A 273 -42.49 32.14 15.20
CA ARG A 273 -41.60 33.26 15.53
C ARG A 273 -42.36 34.24 16.42
N MET A 274 -41.70 34.78 17.45
CA MET A 274 -41.89 36.18 17.86
C MET A 274 -40.54 36.78 18.25
N LYS A 275 -40.38 38.05 17.90
CA LYS A 275 -39.19 38.89 17.99
C LYS A 275 -39.22 39.76 19.26
N ASP A 276 -38.01 40.20 19.62
CA ASP A 276 -37.62 41.48 20.21
C ASP A 276 -37.70 41.75 21.74
N THR A 277 -36.47 41.92 22.27
CA THR A 277 -35.97 42.99 23.17
C THR A 277 -36.11 42.93 24.70
N HIS A 278 -34.91 43.03 25.32
CA HIS A 278 -34.51 43.83 26.49
C HIS A 278 -34.49 43.27 27.92
N LYS A 279 -33.28 43.43 28.51
CA LYS A 279 -32.90 43.72 29.91
C LYS A 279 -33.14 42.69 31.01
N GLY A 280 -32.02 42.10 31.45
CA GLY A 280 -31.53 42.14 32.84
C GLY A 280 -32.26 41.31 33.90
N ALA A 281 -31.59 40.27 34.42
CA ALA A 281 -31.58 39.96 35.85
C ALA A 281 -30.55 38.85 36.16
N MET A 282 -29.87 39.03 37.29
CA MET A 282 -28.91 38.14 37.91
C MET A 282 -29.53 36.82 38.45
N ARG A 283 -28.63 35.85 38.67
CA ARG A 283 -28.66 34.72 39.65
C ARG A 283 -29.69 33.61 39.41
N ALA A 284 -29.18 32.39 39.17
CA ALA A 284 -29.04 31.36 40.21
C ALA A 284 -28.54 30.04 39.59
N SER A 285 -27.50 29.46 40.19
CA SER A 285 -27.04 28.09 39.99
C SER A 285 -28.04 27.06 40.53
N PRO A 286 -28.13 25.88 39.92
CA PRO A 286 -28.30 24.64 40.68
C PRO A 286 -27.26 23.59 40.24
N THR A 287 -26.34 23.24 41.14
CA THR A 287 -26.26 21.93 41.81
C THR A 287 -25.89 20.77 40.90
N SER A 288 -24.64 20.37 41.07
CA SER A 288 -24.00 19.11 40.69
C SER A 288 -24.82 17.88 41.08
N SER A 289 -25.09 17.01 40.10
CA SER A 289 -25.40 15.60 40.35
C SER A 289 -24.09 14.80 40.24
N PRO A 290 -23.67 14.06 41.27
CA PRO A 290 -22.43 13.29 41.23
C PRO A 290 -22.60 12.04 40.35
N VAL A 291 -21.65 11.87 39.43
CA VAL A 291 -21.39 10.63 38.69
C VAL A 291 -21.10 9.51 39.71
N PRO A 292 -21.70 8.30 39.61
CA PRO A 292 -21.42 7.23 40.55
C PRO A 292 -19.98 6.73 40.37
N THR A 293 -19.15 7.04 41.35
CA THR A 293 -17.83 6.45 41.58
C THR A 293 -17.91 4.94 41.75
N SER A 294 -16.93 4.27 41.15
CA SER A 294 -16.58 2.85 41.25
C SER A 294 -17.11 2.11 42.50
N GLN A 295 -18.04 1.20 42.30
CA GLN A 295 -18.25 0.09 43.23
C GLN A 295 -17.52 -1.15 42.73
N THR A 296 -16.56 -1.56 43.56
CA THR A 296 -15.78 -2.81 43.58
C THR A 296 -16.55 -4.04 43.12
N ARG A 297 -16.17 -4.61 41.96
CA ARG A 297 -16.46 -6.00 41.60
C ARG A 297 -15.38 -6.91 42.20
N LYS A 298 -15.72 -7.59 43.30
CA LYS A 298 -15.01 -8.80 43.76
C LYS A 298 -15.63 -10.02 43.08
N THR A 299 -15.10 -10.42 41.94
CA THR A 299 -15.32 -11.76 41.35
C THR A 299 -14.06 -12.20 40.61
N GLY A 300 -13.26 -13.06 41.26
CA GLY A 300 -12.50 -14.18 40.67
C GLY A 300 -11.57 -14.01 39.47
N GLN A 301 -11.38 -12.84 38.87
CA GLN A 301 -10.41 -12.61 37.80
C GLN A 301 -9.12 -12.07 38.40
N LYS A 302 -7.99 -12.73 38.11
CA LYS A 302 -6.66 -12.18 38.43
C LYS A 302 -6.55 -10.81 37.76
N GLU A 303 -6.52 -9.73 38.56
CA GLU A 303 -6.24 -8.39 38.05
C GLU A 303 -4.86 -8.39 37.38
N ILE A 304 -4.85 -8.39 36.06
CA ILE A 304 -3.62 -8.20 35.28
C ILE A 304 -3.24 -6.73 35.45
N THR A 305 -2.09 -6.45 36.06
CA THR A 305 -1.62 -5.08 36.28
C THR A 305 -1.52 -4.30 34.96
N LYS A 306 -1.74 -2.99 35.00
CA LYS A 306 -1.64 -2.08 33.83
C LYS A 306 -0.31 -2.25 33.08
N GLU A 307 0.76 -2.53 33.81
CA GLU A 307 2.10 -2.83 33.31
C GLU A 307 2.18 -4.18 32.57
N ALA A 308 1.46 -5.21 33.05
CA ALA A 308 1.38 -6.51 32.37
C ALA A 308 0.49 -6.44 31.10
N ARG A 309 -0.52 -5.56 31.06
CA ARG A 309 -1.30 -5.27 29.84
C ARG A 309 -0.48 -4.53 28.78
N GLN A 310 0.49 -3.69 29.17
CA GLN A 310 1.39 -2.97 28.25
C GLN A 310 2.50 -3.85 27.66
N LYS A 311 2.89 -4.94 28.32
CA LYS A 311 3.93 -5.87 27.83
C LYS A 311 3.41 -6.94 26.88
N ARG A 312 2.08 -7.08 26.71
CA ARG A 312 1.50 -8.06 25.80
C ARG A 312 1.57 -7.59 24.37
N VAL A 313 2.13 -8.45 23.54
CA VAL A 313 2.17 -8.33 22.09
C VAL A 313 0.75 -8.47 21.54
N ARG A 314 0.30 -7.48 20.75
CA ARG A 314 -1.04 -7.48 20.14
C ARG A 314 -0.97 -7.29 18.62
N TYR A 315 -1.97 -7.83 17.94
CA TYR A 315 -2.29 -7.48 16.56
C TYR A 315 -2.93 -6.10 16.54
N HIS A 316 -2.43 -5.17 15.73
CA HIS A 316 -3.08 -3.88 15.54
C HIS A 316 -3.97 -3.95 14.31
N ILE A 317 -5.26 -3.74 14.48
CA ILE A 317 -6.26 -3.97 13.44
C ILE A 317 -6.85 -2.65 12.96
N MET A 318 -6.67 -2.33 11.69
CA MET A 318 -7.38 -1.26 10.98
C MET A 318 -8.46 -1.91 10.11
N VAL A 319 -9.68 -1.37 10.12
CA VAL A 319 -10.76 -1.84 9.26
C VAL A 319 -10.91 -0.94 8.05
N ASP A 320 -10.87 -1.52 6.85
CA ASP A 320 -11.16 -0.81 5.60
C ASP A 320 -12.64 -0.84 5.28
N THR A 321 -13.16 0.27 4.76
CA THR A 321 -14.58 0.43 4.45
C THR A 321 -14.71 1.00 3.04
N ASP A 322 -15.53 0.36 2.22
CA ASP A 322 -15.72 0.76 0.83
C ASP A 322 -16.90 1.71 0.69
N THR A 323 -16.62 3.01 0.67
CA THR A 323 -17.64 4.05 0.56
C THR A 323 -18.07 4.32 -0.89
N GLY A 324 -17.51 3.59 -1.87
CA GLY A 324 -17.83 3.77 -3.29
C GLY A 324 -16.64 3.63 -4.23
N MET A 325 -15.45 3.26 -3.74
CA MET A 325 -14.29 3.02 -4.60
C MET A 325 -14.40 1.67 -5.34
N GLY A 326 -15.12 0.70 -4.79
CA GLY A 326 -15.34 -0.61 -5.41
C GLY A 326 -14.07 -1.48 -5.43
N ARG A 327 -13.22 -1.38 -4.39
CA ARG A 327 -11.88 -1.98 -4.38
C ARG A 327 -11.69 -3.00 -3.27
N LEU A 328 -11.81 -2.56 -2.03
CA LEU A 328 -11.63 -3.33 -0.80
C LEU A 328 -12.47 -2.66 0.29
N GLY A 329 -12.92 -3.45 1.26
CA GLY A 329 -13.52 -2.94 2.48
C GLY A 329 -14.94 -3.43 2.70
N PHE A 330 -15.40 -3.20 3.92
CA PHE A 330 -16.77 -3.44 4.34
C PHE A 330 -17.72 -2.44 3.72
N THR A 331 -18.90 -2.90 3.30
CA THR A 331 -19.96 -2.05 2.77
C THR A 331 -20.61 -1.26 3.93
N PRO A 332 -20.61 0.09 3.90
CA PRO A 332 -21.11 0.93 5.00
C PRO A 332 -22.56 0.70 5.39
N GLU A 333 -23.40 0.29 4.44
CA GLU A 333 -24.85 0.24 4.59
C GLU A 333 -25.33 -1.07 5.26
N THR A 334 -24.54 -2.14 5.24
CA THR A 334 -24.98 -3.47 5.72
C THR A 334 -24.79 -3.65 7.22
N ASP A 335 -25.77 -4.24 7.92
CA ASP A 335 -25.67 -4.59 9.35
C ASP A 335 -24.53 -5.58 9.62
N ASP A 336 -24.29 -6.53 8.71
CA ASP A 336 -23.18 -7.50 8.80
C ASP A 336 -21.82 -6.81 8.97
N SER A 337 -21.61 -5.65 8.34
CA SER A 337 -20.39 -4.85 8.49
C SER A 337 -20.25 -4.32 9.90
N THR A 338 -21.29 -3.67 10.43
CA THR A 338 -21.27 -3.11 11.79
C THR A 338 -21.13 -4.20 12.85
N ASP A 339 -21.78 -5.35 12.66
CA ASP A 339 -21.70 -6.49 13.58
C ASP A 339 -20.31 -7.12 13.57
N THR A 340 -19.70 -7.29 12.39
CA THR A 340 -18.34 -7.82 12.27
C THR A 340 -17.30 -6.88 12.90
N ILE A 341 -17.44 -5.56 12.71
CA ILE A 341 -16.58 -4.56 13.36
C ILE A 341 -16.73 -4.62 14.88
N LYS A 342 -17.97 -4.74 15.36
CA LYS A 342 -18.25 -4.91 16.78
C LYS A 342 -17.65 -6.20 17.33
N GLU A 343 -17.70 -7.31 16.59
CA GLU A 343 -17.08 -8.57 16.99
C GLU A 343 -15.55 -8.43 17.20
N LEU A 344 -14.85 -7.76 16.28
CA LEU A 344 -13.41 -7.44 16.43
C LEU A 344 -13.13 -6.63 17.70
N TYR A 345 -13.93 -5.60 17.96
CA TYR A 345 -13.77 -4.77 19.15
C TYR A 345 -14.07 -5.54 20.44
N MET A 346 -15.14 -6.33 20.46
CA MET A 346 -15.48 -7.19 21.60
C MET A 346 -14.40 -8.25 21.84
N ALA A 347 -13.75 -8.74 20.78
CA ALA A 347 -12.61 -9.65 20.90
C ALA A 347 -11.44 -9.00 21.67
N GLU A 348 -11.12 -7.73 21.44
CA GLU A 348 -10.15 -6.98 22.25
C GLU A 348 -10.62 -6.86 23.71
N LEU A 349 -11.88 -6.49 23.95
CA LEU A 349 -12.42 -6.36 25.32
C LEU A 349 -12.41 -7.68 26.09
N ASN A 350 -12.54 -8.80 25.40
CA ASN A 350 -12.41 -10.15 25.93
C ASN A 350 -10.95 -10.62 26.08
N GLU A 351 -10.00 -9.69 26.20
CA GLU A 351 -8.58 -9.91 26.46
C GLU A 351 -7.83 -10.75 25.41
N ARG A 352 -8.36 -10.82 24.19
CA ARG A 352 -7.62 -11.43 23.07
C ARG A 352 -6.45 -10.53 22.68
N PRO A 353 -5.39 -11.06 22.04
CA PRO A 353 -4.19 -10.27 21.71
C PRO A 353 -4.44 -9.33 20.51
N ILE A 354 -5.51 -8.55 20.56
CA ILE A 354 -5.99 -7.64 19.52
C ILE A 354 -6.01 -6.24 20.12
N GLU A 355 -5.55 -5.27 19.35
CA GLU A 355 -5.72 -3.83 19.57
C GLU A 355 -6.50 -3.30 18.37
N PHE A 356 -7.75 -2.92 18.59
CA PHE A 356 -8.55 -2.29 17.57
C PHE A 356 -8.04 -0.87 17.34
N TYR A 357 -7.46 -0.62 16.17
CA TYR A 357 -6.76 0.63 15.90
C TYR A 357 -7.68 1.69 15.31
N GLY A 358 -8.59 1.34 14.40
CA GLY A 358 -9.48 2.32 13.80
C GLY A 358 -10.20 1.85 12.54
N LEU A 359 -10.87 2.81 11.90
CA LEU A 359 -11.55 2.64 10.61
C LEU A 359 -10.93 3.55 9.55
N CYS A 360 -10.92 3.08 8.31
CA CYS A 360 -10.53 3.86 7.16
C CYS A 360 -11.45 3.70 5.95
N THR A 361 -11.39 4.67 5.04
CA THR A 361 -11.93 4.55 3.68
C THR A 361 -11.00 5.26 2.69
N HIS A 362 -11.24 5.13 1.39
CA HIS A 362 -10.43 5.76 0.34
C HIS A 362 -11.29 6.54 -0.66
N MET A 363 -10.88 7.78 -0.95
CA MET A 363 -11.58 8.63 -1.92
C MET A 363 -11.26 8.18 -3.35
N ALA A 364 -12.30 7.94 -4.14
CA ALA A 364 -12.20 7.47 -5.52
C ALA A 364 -11.83 8.59 -6.49
N GLU A 365 -12.44 9.75 -6.30
CA GLU A 365 -12.09 10.99 -6.97
C GLU A 365 -11.76 12.07 -5.94
N ALA A 366 -10.96 13.05 -6.34
CA ALA A 366 -10.56 14.14 -5.48
C ALA A 366 -10.38 15.38 -6.35
N CYS A 367 -11.52 15.79 -6.91
CA CYS A 367 -11.69 17.03 -7.64
C CYS A 367 -12.43 18.04 -6.75
N ASN A 368 -12.14 19.34 -6.90
CA ASN A 368 -12.76 20.42 -6.10
C ASN A 368 -14.30 20.50 -6.24
N GLU A 369 -14.88 19.81 -7.22
CA GLU A 369 -16.31 19.84 -7.56
C GLU A 369 -16.98 18.44 -7.52
N SER A 370 -16.35 17.47 -6.86
CA SER A 370 -16.86 16.10 -6.83
C SER A 370 -18.03 15.94 -5.84
N ASP A 371 -19.24 15.80 -6.38
CA ASP A 371 -20.42 15.37 -5.60
C ASP A 371 -20.24 13.95 -5.03
N PHE A 372 -19.53 13.08 -5.75
CA PHE A 372 -19.28 11.70 -5.31
C PHE A 372 -18.40 11.63 -4.06
N THR A 373 -17.38 12.49 -3.93
CA THR A 373 -16.53 12.53 -2.74
C THR A 373 -17.33 12.91 -1.50
N LEU A 374 -18.25 13.87 -1.64
CA LEU A 374 -19.17 14.25 -0.56
C LEU A 374 -20.10 13.08 -0.20
N GLU A 375 -20.60 12.35 -1.19
CA GLU A 375 -21.40 11.14 -0.98
C GLU A 375 -20.61 10.04 -0.25
N GLN A 376 -19.36 9.78 -0.67
CA GLN A 376 -18.47 8.83 0.00
C GLN A 376 -18.26 9.20 1.48
N MET A 377 -18.06 10.49 1.76
CA MET A 377 -17.87 10.99 3.11
C MET A 377 -19.13 10.87 3.97
N GLU A 378 -20.30 11.13 3.40
CA GLU A 378 -21.57 10.96 4.12
C GLU A 378 -21.83 9.49 4.47
N ARG A 379 -21.62 8.57 3.53
CA ARG A 379 -21.70 7.12 3.79
C ARG A 379 -20.75 6.70 4.91
N PHE A 380 -19.53 7.24 4.92
CA PHE A 380 -18.56 6.97 5.97
C PHE A 380 -19.02 7.50 7.33
N LYS A 381 -19.55 8.73 7.39
CA LYS A 381 -20.10 9.33 8.61
C LYS A 381 -21.23 8.49 9.20
N VAL A 382 -22.17 8.05 8.36
CA VAL A 382 -23.28 7.17 8.77
C VAL A 382 -22.75 5.88 9.38
N LEU A 383 -21.78 5.23 8.75
CA LEU A 383 -21.15 4.02 9.29
C LEU A 383 -20.47 4.27 10.64
N LEU A 384 -19.67 5.34 10.77
CA LEU A 384 -19.02 5.71 12.03
C LEU A 384 -20.05 5.90 13.15
N GLY A 385 -21.18 6.56 12.84
CA GLY A 385 -22.30 6.73 13.77
C GLY A 385 -22.85 5.39 14.25
N ARG A 386 -23.23 4.51 13.32
CA ARG A 386 -23.75 3.17 13.64
C ARG A 386 -22.78 2.33 14.47
N VAL A 387 -21.49 2.33 14.12
CA VAL A 387 -20.45 1.61 14.86
C VAL A 387 -20.32 2.14 16.29
N ARG A 388 -20.34 3.47 16.48
CA ARG A 388 -20.27 4.11 17.81
C ARG A 388 -21.52 3.86 18.64
N GLU A 389 -22.71 3.94 18.05
CA GLU A 389 -23.99 3.56 18.70
C GLU A 389 -23.98 2.11 19.16
N GLY A 390 -23.29 1.23 18.42
CA GLY A 390 -23.02 -0.16 18.80
C GLY A 390 -22.09 -0.34 20.01
N GLY A 391 -21.55 0.74 20.58
CA GLY A 391 -20.65 0.76 21.73
C GLY A 391 -19.16 0.59 21.39
N VAL A 392 -18.79 0.73 20.12
CA VAL A 392 -17.41 0.58 19.65
C VAL A 392 -16.68 1.92 19.73
N GLY A 393 -15.60 1.96 20.51
CA GLY A 393 -14.67 3.08 20.50
C GLY A 393 -13.76 3.01 19.27
N ILE A 394 -13.64 4.11 18.52
CA ILE A 394 -12.84 4.18 17.28
C ILE A 394 -11.62 5.07 17.55
N PRO A 395 -10.42 4.52 17.87
CA PRO A 395 -9.29 5.35 18.29
C PRO A 395 -8.72 6.22 17.19
N THR A 396 -8.75 5.73 15.95
CA THR A 396 -8.25 6.47 14.78
C THR A 396 -9.21 6.39 13.60
N VAL A 397 -9.23 7.47 12.82
CA VAL A 397 -10.04 7.58 11.60
C VAL A 397 -9.16 8.04 10.46
N HIS A 398 -9.21 7.33 9.34
CA HIS A 398 -8.28 7.50 8.23
C HIS A 398 -9.05 7.67 6.91
N THR A 399 -9.00 8.83 6.26
CA THR A 399 -9.77 9.09 5.03
C THR A 399 -8.87 9.53 3.88
N ASP A 400 -8.39 10.77 3.93
CA ASP A 400 -7.95 11.50 2.74
C ASP A 400 -6.67 10.93 2.14
N ASN A 401 -6.65 10.84 0.81
CA ASN A 401 -5.43 10.68 0.04
C ASN A 401 -4.82 12.05 -0.29
N SER A 402 -3.70 12.07 -1.03
CA SER A 402 -3.01 13.31 -1.42
C SER A 402 -3.95 14.35 -2.03
N ALA A 403 -4.83 13.92 -2.93
CA ALA A 403 -5.70 14.82 -3.65
C ALA A 403 -6.87 15.31 -2.80
N ALA A 404 -7.49 14.45 -2.00
CA ALA A 404 -8.57 14.87 -1.11
C ALA A 404 -8.09 15.93 -0.09
N LEU A 405 -6.88 15.76 0.47
CA LEU A 405 -6.32 16.71 1.44
C LEU A 405 -6.02 18.09 0.82
N LEU A 406 -5.39 18.11 -0.36
CA LEU A 406 -4.87 19.35 -0.96
C LEU A 406 -5.90 20.11 -1.81
N THR A 407 -7.12 19.58 -1.91
CA THR A 407 -8.22 20.14 -2.69
C THR A 407 -9.11 20.98 -1.77
N SER A 408 -9.08 22.31 -1.93
CA SER A 408 -9.52 23.31 -0.94
C SER A 408 -10.97 23.21 -0.44
N ARG A 409 -11.87 22.55 -1.18
CA ARG A 409 -13.29 22.43 -0.79
C ARG A 409 -13.61 21.22 0.09
N LEU A 410 -12.66 20.29 0.22
CA LEU A 410 -12.84 19.01 0.87
C LEU A 410 -12.13 19.01 2.23
N LYS A 411 -12.81 19.52 3.26
CA LYS A 411 -12.35 19.41 4.66
C LYS A 411 -13.12 18.28 5.35
N HIS A 412 -12.49 17.12 5.41
CA HIS A 412 -13.16 15.88 5.82
C HIS A 412 -13.05 15.56 7.30
N PHE A 413 -12.14 16.19 8.03
CA PHE A 413 -11.98 15.91 9.47
C PHE A 413 -12.68 16.96 10.33
N ASP A 414 -14.01 16.83 10.39
CA ASP A 414 -14.84 17.61 11.30
C ASP A 414 -14.93 16.95 12.70
N PRO A 415 -15.43 17.67 13.73
CA PRO A 415 -15.59 17.13 15.07
C PRO A 415 -16.50 15.90 15.17
N VAL A 416 -17.42 15.69 14.22
CA VAL A 416 -18.32 14.53 14.19
C VAL A 416 -17.55 13.28 13.75
N ILE A 417 -16.74 13.40 12.70
CA ILE A 417 -15.87 12.31 12.23
C ILE A 417 -14.84 11.96 13.29
N LEU A 418 -14.25 12.94 13.95
CA LEU A 418 -13.26 12.70 14.99
C LEU A 418 -13.89 12.35 16.36
N ASP A 419 -15.19 12.56 16.54
CA ASP A 419 -15.88 12.42 17.82
C ASP A 419 -15.08 13.03 18.97
N GLN A 420 -14.86 14.35 18.88
CA GLN A 420 -14.05 15.08 19.86
C GLN A 420 -14.71 15.13 21.25
N ASP A 421 -16.00 14.84 21.34
CA ASP A 421 -16.78 14.92 22.58
C ASP A 421 -16.76 13.60 23.38
N SER A 422 -16.63 12.44 22.72
CA SER A 422 -16.69 11.13 23.40
C SER A 422 -15.35 10.38 23.39
N TYR A 423 -14.91 9.90 22.24
CA TYR A 423 -13.70 9.06 22.14
C TYR A 423 -12.43 9.85 21.81
N ASN A 424 -12.55 11.11 21.36
CA ASN A 424 -11.43 11.96 20.94
C ASN A 424 -10.51 11.25 19.94
N SER A 425 -11.11 10.73 18.86
CA SER A 425 -10.43 9.95 17.83
C SER A 425 -9.35 10.77 17.13
N ARG A 426 -8.24 10.15 16.77
CA ARG A 426 -7.17 10.81 16.01
C ARG A 426 -7.35 10.62 14.50
N GLY A 427 -7.35 11.72 13.75
CA GLY A 427 -7.42 11.71 12.29
C GLY A 427 -6.08 11.48 11.60
N PHE A 428 -6.07 10.68 10.53
CA PHE A 428 -4.93 10.52 9.63
C PHE A 428 -5.28 10.68 8.17
N VAL A 429 -4.45 11.46 7.47
CA VAL A 429 -4.40 11.48 6.02
C VAL A 429 -3.31 10.54 5.52
N ARG A 430 -3.58 9.82 4.43
CA ARG A 430 -2.67 8.82 3.84
C ARG A 430 -2.15 9.34 2.51
N CYS A 431 -1.05 10.09 2.58
CA CYS A 431 -0.51 10.80 1.42
C CYS A 431 0.68 10.07 0.81
N GLY A 432 0.58 9.78 -0.49
CA GLY A 432 1.64 9.19 -1.30
C GLY A 432 2.10 10.20 -2.35
N GLY A 433 1.38 10.31 -3.47
CA GLY A 433 1.78 11.14 -4.61
C GLY A 433 2.22 12.58 -4.28
N ALA A 434 1.56 13.27 -3.33
CA ALA A 434 1.98 14.62 -2.95
C ALA A 434 3.36 14.65 -2.26
N VAL A 435 3.70 13.63 -1.47
CA VAL A 435 5.03 13.54 -0.83
C VAL A 435 6.15 13.43 -1.87
N TYR A 436 5.85 12.85 -3.05
CA TYR A 436 6.81 12.65 -4.14
C TYR A 436 6.64 13.64 -5.30
N GLY A 437 5.95 14.75 -5.10
CA GLY A 437 5.89 15.83 -6.09
C GLY A 437 5.00 15.55 -7.30
N GLN A 438 3.86 14.87 -7.11
CA GLN A 438 2.89 14.60 -8.18
C GLN A 438 2.38 15.90 -8.84
N ARG A 439 3.02 16.28 -9.95
CA ARG A 439 2.66 17.40 -10.84
C ARG A 439 1.93 16.86 -12.09
N PRO A 440 1.07 17.66 -12.74
CA PRO A 440 0.73 19.06 -12.48
C PRO A 440 -0.32 19.29 -11.38
N ALA A 441 -0.79 18.22 -10.71
CA ALA A 441 -1.90 18.29 -9.77
C ALA A 441 -1.71 19.31 -8.63
N PHE A 442 -0.48 19.52 -8.16
CA PHE A 442 -0.17 20.48 -7.10
C PHE A 442 1.08 21.31 -7.46
N PRO A 443 0.91 22.59 -7.84
CA PRO A 443 2.01 23.42 -8.34
C PRO A 443 3.04 23.80 -7.28
N ASP A 444 2.65 23.82 -6.00
CA ASP A 444 3.50 24.21 -4.88
C ASP A 444 4.45 23.09 -4.41
N LEU A 445 4.33 21.89 -4.98
CA LEU A 445 5.20 20.77 -4.69
C LEU A 445 6.47 20.80 -5.56
N LYS A 446 7.57 20.32 -4.97
CA LYS A 446 8.86 20.17 -5.64
C LYS A 446 8.96 18.82 -6.35
N GLU A 447 9.67 18.81 -7.48
CA GLU A 447 10.13 17.57 -8.12
C GLU A 447 11.12 16.85 -7.20
N CYS A 448 10.94 15.54 -7.03
CA CYS A 448 11.69 14.74 -6.06
C CYS A 448 12.73 13.83 -6.69
N SER A 449 12.74 13.68 -8.01
CA SER A 449 13.73 12.85 -8.67
C SER A 449 13.95 13.22 -10.13
N THR A 450 15.13 12.88 -10.63
CA THR A 450 15.54 13.11 -12.02
C THR A 450 16.07 11.81 -12.61
N LEU A 451 15.55 11.41 -13.77
CA LEU A 451 16.08 10.32 -14.57
C LEU A 451 17.00 10.88 -15.65
N SER A 452 18.24 10.41 -15.72
CA SER A 452 19.24 10.85 -16.69
C SER A 452 19.88 9.64 -17.37
N ALA A 453 20.32 9.81 -18.61
CA ALA A 453 20.96 8.76 -19.39
C ALA A 453 22.14 9.33 -20.18
N ALA A 454 23.20 8.54 -20.30
CA ALA A 454 24.37 8.92 -21.09
C ALA A 454 24.07 8.83 -22.59
N VAL A 455 24.59 9.79 -23.35
CA VAL A 455 24.62 9.73 -24.81
C VAL A 455 25.73 8.77 -25.22
N GLY A 456 25.36 7.61 -25.74
CA GLY A 456 26.32 6.58 -26.19
C GLY A 456 26.82 6.80 -27.62
N ASN A 457 26.00 7.43 -28.46
CA ASN A 457 26.35 7.70 -29.86
C ASN A 457 25.54 8.88 -30.42
N VAL A 458 26.10 9.61 -31.38
CA VAL A 458 25.39 10.60 -32.18
C VAL A 458 25.68 10.34 -33.65
N MET A 459 24.64 10.18 -34.45
CA MET A 459 24.79 9.90 -35.89
C MET A 459 23.94 10.84 -36.74
N LEU A 460 24.46 11.17 -37.92
CA LEU A 460 23.69 11.86 -38.96
C LEU A 460 22.84 10.84 -39.72
N VAL A 461 21.53 11.01 -39.66
CA VAL A 461 20.53 10.24 -40.40
C VAL A 461 20.05 11.08 -41.57
N LYS A 462 20.15 10.58 -42.81
CA LYS A 462 19.79 11.35 -44.00
C LYS A 462 18.27 11.35 -44.20
N LYS A 463 17.76 12.38 -44.87
CA LYS A 463 16.36 12.43 -45.28
C LYS A 463 15.98 11.13 -46.04
N GLY A 464 14.93 10.46 -45.58
CA GLY A 464 14.44 9.19 -46.13
C GLY A 464 14.91 7.94 -45.39
N ASP A 465 15.96 8.03 -44.57
CA ASP A 465 16.42 6.92 -43.73
C ASP A 465 15.49 6.69 -42.54
N THR A 466 15.60 5.52 -41.91
CA THR A 466 14.70 5.08 -40.83
C THR A 466 15.44 4.77 -39.55
N VAL A 467 14.81 4.96 -38.38
CA VAL A 467 15.41 4.74 -37.06
C VAL A 467 14.57 3.77 -36.23
N GLY A 468 15.24 2.83 -35.56
CA GLY A 468 14.62 1.89 -34.62
C GLY A 468 13.91 0.69 -35.27
N TYR A 469 13.30 -0.14 -34.42
CA TYR A 469 12.54 -1.33 -34.84
C TYR A 469 11.33 -0.97 -35.71
N ASP A 470 10.97 -1.89 -36.60
CA ASP A 470 9.83 -1.80 -37.52
C ASP A 470 9.84 -0.58 -38.46
N ARG A 471 10.93 0.19 -38.44
CA ARG A 471 11.11 1.40 -39.25
C ARG A 471 9.95 2.39 -39.06
N THR A 472 9.42 2.48 -37.83
CA THR A 472 8.24 3.30 -37.49
C THR A 472 8.49 4.80 -37.67
N TRP A 473 9.75 5.23 -37.64
CA TRP A 473 10.16 6.60 -37.89
C TRP A 473 11.02 6.71 -39.14
N VAL A 474 10.69 7.69 -40.00
CA VAL A 474 11.40 8.03 -41.23
C VAL A 474 11.84 9.49 -41.16
N ALA A 475 13.12 9.75 -41.43
CA ALA A 475 13.70 11.08 -41.38
C ALA A 475 13.10 11.99 -42.46
N LYS A 476 12.42 13.07 -42.04
CA LYS A 476 11.86 14.08 -42.96
C LYS A 476 12.91 15.09 -43.46
N ARG A 477 14.04 15.17 -42.76
CA ARG A 477 15.21 16.01 -43.02
C ARG A 477 16.47 15.28 -42.58
N ASP A 478 17.63 15.76 -43.04
CA ASP A 478 18.90 15.37 -42.42
C ASP A 478 18.83 15.71 -40.92
N SER A 479 19.00 14.71 -40.06
CA SER A 479 18.79 14.82 -38.61
C SER A 479 19.98 14.22 -37.85
N LEU A 480 20.41 14.89 -36.79
CA LEU A 480 21.34 14.35 -35.79
C LEU A 480 20.54 13.57 -34.75
N ILE A 481 20.77 12.27 -34.69
CA ILE A 481 20.08 11.37 -33.76
C ILE A 481 21.06 10.90 -32.70
N ALA A 482 20.74 11.19 -31.43
CA ALA A 482 21.46 10.70 -30.26
C ALA A 482 20.87 9.37 -29.78
N THR A 483 21.71 8.39 -29.46
CA THR A 483 21.32 7.14 -28.81
C THR A 483 21.62 7.24 -27.33
N LEU A 484 20.59 7.14 -26.50
CA LEU A 484 20.69 7.15 -25.04
C LEU A 484 20.70 5.74 -24.49
N GLY A 485 21.51 5.50 -23.46
CA GLY A 485 21.56 4.23 -22.73
C GLY A 485 20.39 4.04 -21.76
N LEU A 486 19.16 4.16 -22.24
CA LEU A 486 17.95 3.97 -21.44
C LEU A 486 16.89 3.26 -22.27
N GLY A 487 16.28 2.21 -21.73
CA GLY A 487 15.24 1.45 -22.42
C GLY A 487 14.17 0.90 -21.50
N PHE A 488 13.30 0.05 -22.03
CA PHE A 488 12.16 -0.46 -21.27
C PHE A 488 12.53 -1.48 -20.19
N ALA A 489 13.70 -2.14 -20.28
CA ALA A 489 14.19 -2.98 -19.19
C ALA A 489 14.57 -2.15 -17.95
N ASP A 490 14.85 -0.85 -18.14
CA ASP A 490 15.12 0.11 -17.06
C ASP A 490 13.85 0.75 -16.49
N GLY A 491 12.69 0.39 -17.03
CA GLY A 491 11.40 0.95 -16.66
C GLY A 491 10.92 2.11 -17.53
N TYR A 492 11.63 2.48 -18.61
CA TYR A 492 11.15 3.48 -19.56
C TYR A 492 10.08 2.87 -20.51
N PRO A 493 8.80 3.26 -20.45
CA PRO A 493 7.74 2.58 -21.18
C PRO A 493 7.98 2.53 -22.69
N ARG A 494 7.79 1.35 -23.28
CA ARG A 494 7.98 1.13 -24.72
C ARG A 494 7.09 2.01 -25.60
N GLU A 495 5.91 2.33 -25.09
CA GLU A 495 4.86 3.10 -25.77
C GLU A 495 5.13 4.62 -25.76
N MET A 496 6.08 5.12 -24.96
CA MET A 496 6.44 6.55 -24.91
C MET A 496 7.34 7.00 -26.08
N GLY A 497 7.26 6.32 -27.24
CA GLY A 497 7.82 6.85 -28.48
C GLY A 497 7.08 8.11 -28.90
N GLY A 498 7.79 9.12 -29.43
CA GLY A 498 7.21 10.41 -29.80
C GLY A 498 8.15 11.57 -29.52
N TYR A 499 8.10 12.62 -30.35
CA TYR A 499 9.08 13.71 -30.33
C TYR A 499 9.37 14.22 -28.91
N PRO A 500 10.65 14.34 -28.50
CA PRO A 500 11.86 14.24 -29.34
C PRO A 500 12.37 12.80 -29.55
N ILE A 501 11.74 11.78 -28.97
CA ILE A 501 12.12 10.37 -29.17
C ILE A 501 11.71 9.92 -30.57
N VAL A 502 12.64 9.27 -31.27
CA VAL A 502 12.45 8.79 -32.64
C VAL A 502 12.55 7.27 -32.71
N GLY A 503 11.62 6.67 -33.44
CA GLY A 503 11.46 5.21 -33.49
C GLY A 503 10.92 4.63 -32.19
N ASN A 504 10.96 3.29 -32.10
CA ASN A 504 10.51 2.57 -30.92
C ASN A 504 11.61 2.55 -29.84
N VAL A 505 11.22 2.64 -28.57
CA VAL A 505 12.12 2.39 -27.43
C VAL A 505 12.56 0.92 -27.44
N CYS A 506 13.87 0.68 -27.34
CA CYS A 506 14.46 -0.67 -27.28
C CYS A 506 14.62 -1.13 -25.82
N MET A 507 15.14 -2.36 -25.64
CA MET A 507 15.32 -2.96 -24.32
C MET A 507 16.23 -2.12 -23.43
N ASP A 508 17.38 -1.69 -23.96
CA ASP A 508 18.43 -1.01 -23.21
C ASP A 508 18.78 0.39 -23.76
N MET A 509 18.12 0.82 -24.83
CA MET A 509 18.44 2.07 -25.54
C MET A 509 17.20 2.75 -26.13
N LEU A 510 17.29 4.05 -26.33
CA LEU A 510 16.31 4.84 -27.07
C LEU A 510 17.00 5.94 -27.88
N MET A 511 16.36 6.40 -28.94
CA MET A 511 16.93 7.39 -29.86
C MET A 511 16.17 8.70 -29.77
N VAL A 512 16.88 9.83 -29.81
CA VAL A 512 16.33 11.19 -29.69
C VAL A 512 16.83 12.05 -30.84
N ASP A 513 15.94 12.79 -31.51
CA ASP A 513 16.33 13.83 -32.46
C ASP A 513 16.88 15.05 -31.68
N VAL A 514 18.18 15.28 -31.82
CA VAL A 514 18.90 16.40 -31.19
C VAL A 514 19.30 17.47 -32.21
N THR A 515 18.71 17.44 -33.40
CA THR A 515 19.01 18.41 -34.44
C THR A 515 18.53 19.80 -34.01
N THR A 516 19.45 20.63 -33.52
CA THR A 516 19.19 22.06 -33.29
C THR A 516 18.82 22.69 -34.61
N THR A 517 17.60 23.19 -34.75
CA THR A 517 17.34 24.24 -35.74
C THR A 517 18.25 25.41 -35.36
N PRO A 518 19.04 25.96 -36.29
CA PRO A 518 19.68 27.25 -36.05
C PRO A 518 18.59 28.22 -35.59
N GLU A 519 18.80 28.93 -34.49
CA GLU A 519 17.94 30.06 -34.15
C GLU A 519 17.89 31.01 -35.36
N GLY A 520 16.73 31.13 -36.00
CA GLY A 520 16.54 32.06 -37.11
C GLY A 520 15.44 31.69 -38.10
N GLY A 521 14.26 32.29 -37.93
CA GLY A 521 13.35 32.64 -39.03
C GLY A 521 11.95 32.05 -38.96
N GLY A 522 11.02 32.79 -38.34
CA GLY A 522 9.57 32.55 -38.42
C GLY A 522 8.83 33.00 -37.18
#